data_AF-A0A4U0U3J4-F1
#
_entry.id   AF-A0A4U0U3J4-F1
#
_cell.length_a   1.000
_cell.length_b   1.000
_cell.length_c   1.000
_cell.angle_alpha   90.00
_cell.angle_beta   90.00
_cell.angle_gamma   90.00
#
_symmetry.space_group_name_H-M   'P 1'
#
loop_
_entity.id
_entity.type
_entity.pdbx_description
1 polymer ?
#
loop_
_entity_poly.entity_id
_entity_poly.type
_entity_poly.pdbx_seq_one_letter_code
_entity_poly.pdbx_strand_id
1 'polypeptide(L)'
;MFSPTLTILLHLCLAALTFAAPLSNDKLTTMGNAQQMGAGGGVLGFAVLILDILVWVEVIKSTRPPSHKLLWCVLVFLLPVVGPILYYVFSDRAKHNPEAGGYEQIA
;
A
#
# COMPACT_ATOMS: atom_id res chain seq x y z
N MET A 1 -33.59 -5.97 0.34
CA MET A 1 -32.49 -6.94 0.18
C MET A 1 -31.25 -6.11 -0.16
N PHE A 2 -30.24 -6.07 0.71
CA PHE A 2 -29.02 -5.30 0.44
C PHE A 2 -28.26 -5.91 -0.75
N SER A 3 -27.68 -5.06 -1.60
CA SER A 3 -26.89 -5.50 -2.76
C SER A 3 -25.68 -6.34 -2.29
N PRO A 4 -25.37 -7.49 -2.93
CA PRO A 4 -24.27 -8.36 -2.52
C PRO A 4 -22.91 -7.64 -2.53
N THR A 5 -22.74 -6.65 -3.41
CA THR A 5 -21.55 -5.81 -3.48
C THR A 5 -21.37 -4.92 -2.25
N LEU A 6 -22.45 -4.35 -1.74
CA LEU A 6 -22.43 -3.52 -0.52
C LEU A 6 -22.11 -4.38 0.70
N THR A 7 -22.67 -5.59 0.78
CA THR A 7 -22.35 -6.49 1.88
C THR A 7 -20.88 -6.87 1.87
N ILE A 8 -20.28 -7.21 0.73
CA ILE A 8 -18.86 -7.57 0.66
C ILE A 8 -17.96 -6.39 1.06
N LEU A 9 -18.27 -5.18 0.58
CA LEU A 9 -17.56 -3.95 0.98
C LEU A 9 -17.64 -3.73 2.51
N LEU A 10 -18.81 -3.91 3.10
CA LEU A 10 -19.03 -3.72 4.54
C LEU A 10 -18.29 -4.77 5.37
N HIS A 11 -18.29 -6.03 4.95
CA HIS A 11 -17.55 -7.11 5.63
C HIS A 11 -16.03 -6.89 5.54
N LEU A 12 -15.53 -6.42 4.39
CA LEU A 12 -14.12 -6.09 4.22
C LEU A 12 -13.72 -4.89 5.12
N CYS A 13 -14.59 -3.90 5.23
CA CYS A 13 -14.40 -2.74 6.10
C CYS A 13 -14.37 -3.14 7.57
N LEU A 14 -15.33 -3.96 8.03
CA LEU A 14 -15.36 -4.46 9.40
C LEU A 14 -14.13 -5.33 9.71
N ALA A 15 -13.72 -6.22 8.79
CA ALA A 15 -12.53 -7.06 8.94
C ALA A 15 -11.25 -6.24 9.17
N ALA A 16 -11.10 -5.13 8.44
CA ALA A 16 -9.97 -4.21 8.60
C ALA A 16 -9.95 -3.52 9.98
N LEU A 17 -11.12 -3.19 10.55
CA LEU A 17 -11.20 -2.63 11.91
C LEU A 17 -10.87 -3.66 13.00
N THR A 18 -11.16 -4.96 12.82
CA THR A 18 -10.88 -5.98 13.85
C THR A 18 -9.38 -6.27 14.01
N PHE A 19 -8.57 -6.05 12.96
CA PHE A 19 -7.12 -6.29 12.98
C PHE A 19 -6.36 -5.32 13.90
N ALA A 20 -7.05 -4.29 14.43
CA ALA A 20 -6.49 -3.30 15.35
C ALA A 20 -6.97 -3.46 16.81
N ALA A 21 -7.75 -4.49 17.16
CA ALA A 21 -8.18 -4.70 18.53
C ALA A 21 -7.07 -5.37 19.36
N PRO A 22 -6.44 -4.68 20.34
CA PRO A 22 -5.50 -5.33 21.25
C PRO A 22 -6.28 -6.25 22.19
N LEU A 23 -6.03 -7.56 22.09
CA LEU A 23 -6.49 -8.54 23.05
C LEU A 23 -5.60 -8.41 24.29
N SER A 24 -6.02 -7.58 25.25
CA SER A 24 -5.41 -7.54 26.57
C SER A 24 -5.63 -8.89 27.25
N ASN A 25 -4.55 -9.61 27.52
CA ASN A 25 -4.28 -10.58 28.59
C ASN A 25 -3.16 -11.49 28.02
N ASP A 26 -1.92 -11.46 28.47
CA ASP A 26 -1.50 -11.62 29.85
C ASP A 26 -0.06 -11.14 30.05
N LYS A 27 0.27 -10.81 31.30
CA LYS A 27 1.58 -10.29 31.72
C LYS A 27 2.63 -11.41 31.68
N LEU A 28 3.28 -11.65 30.53
CA LEU A 28 4.46 -12.52 30.46
C LEU A 28 5.73 -11.72 30.15
N THR A 29 6.52 -11.51 31.19
CA THR A 29 7.93 -11.12 31.11
C THR A 29 8.71 -12.16 30.32
N THR A 30 8.96 -11.91 29.03
CA THR A 30 10.04 -12.57 28.30
C THR A 30 10.81 -11.55 27.48
N MET A 31 12.01 -11.24 27.97
CA MET A 31 13.08 -10.64 27.19
C MET A 31 13.46 -11.65 26.09
N GLY A 32 12.94 -11.48 24.88
CA GLY A 32 13.20 -12.37 23.75
C GLY A 32 12.46 -11.92 22.50
N ASN A 33 13.16 -11.21 21.63
CA ASN A 33 12.72 -10.75 20.31
C ASN A 33 11.40 -9.94 20.30
N ALA A 34 11.54 -8.62 20.48
CA ALA A 34 10.50 -7.59 20.31
C ALA A 34 9.83 -7.53 18.92
N GLN A 35 10.04 -8.54 18.08
CA GLN A 35 9.39 -8.72 16.78
C GLN A 35 8.08 -9.52 16.87
N GLN A 36 7.75 -10.11 18.01
CA GLN A 36 6.63 -11.02 18.14
C GLN A 36 5.51 -10.42 19.01
N MET A 37 4.43 -10.00 18.34
CA MET A 37 3.12 -9.59 18.88
C MET A 37 3.09 -8.29 19.71
N GLY A 38 2.65 -7.21 19.07
CA GLY A 38 2.25 -5.97 19.74
C GLY A 38 2.11 -4.76 18.81
N ALA A 39 2.81 -4.73 17.68
CA ALA A 39 2.68 -3.68 16.69
C ALA A 39 2.98 -4.24 15.29
N GLY A 40 1.97 -4.77 14.61
CA GLY A 40 2.06 -5.37 13.26
C GLY A 40 2.49 -4.41 12.13
N GLY A 41 3.12 -3.27 12.45
CA GLY A 41 3.48 -2.21 11.51
C GLY A 41 4.88 -1.62 11.68
N GLY A 42 5.75 -2.14 12.56
CA GLY A 42 7.05 -1.50 12.84
C GLY A 42 7.95 -1.34 11.60
N VAL A 43 8.37 -2.45 10.99
CA VAL A 43 9.24 -2.44 9.80
C VAL A 43 8.42 -2.56 8.51
N LEU A 44 7.44 -3.47 8.48
CA LEU A 44 6.57 -3.68 7.32
C LEU A 44 5.69 -2.46 7.02
N GLY A 45 5.10 -1.84 8.05
CA GLY A 45 4.31 -0.63 7.88
C GLY A 45 5.17 0.57 7.45
N PHE A 46 6.40 0.67 7.97
CA PHE A 46 7.37 1.67 7.52
C PHE A 46 7.80 1.48 6.06
N ALA A 47 8.07 0.24 5.64
CA ALA A 47 8.38 -0.07 4.25
C ALA A 47 7.21 0.28 3.32
N VAL A 48 5.97 -0.05 3.71
CA VAL A 48 4.76 0.30 2.98
C VAL A 48 4.60 1.82 2.87
N LEU A 49 4.83 2.57 3.94
CA LEU A 49 4.81 4.04 3.94
C LEU A 49 5.82 4.61 2.92
N ILE A 50 7.03 4.06 2.87
CA ILE A 50 8.05 4.48 1.90
C ILE A 50 7.59 4.17 0.46
N LEU A 51 7.08 2.97 0.21
CA LEU A 51 6.56 2.60 -1.11
C LEU A 51 5.42 3.52 -1.56
N ASP A 52 4.51 3.88 -0.65
CA ASP A 52 3.40 4.79 -0.92
C ASP A 52 3.91 6.17 -1.41
N ILE A 53 4.87 6.75 -0.67
CA ILE A 53 5.49 8.03 -1.02
C ILE A 53 6.19 7.97 -2.39
N LEU A 54 6.94 6.89 -2.67
CA LEU A 54 7.63 6.72 -3.95
C LEU A 54 6.66 6.72 -5.12
N VAL A 55 5.53 6.01 -4.99
CA VAL A 55 4.50 5.98 -6.04
C VAL A 55 3.91 7.36 -6.28
N TRP A 56 3.66 8.14 -5.22
CA TRP A 56 3.16 9.51 -5.36
C TRP A 56 4.13 10.42 -6.11
N VAL A 57 5.43 10.39 -5.74
CA VAL A 57 6.47 11.17 -6.42
C VAL A 57 6.52 10.78 -7.90
N GLU A 58 6.44 9.48 -8.21
CA GLU A 58 6.49 8.97 -9.58
C GLU A 58 5.26 9.37 -10.40
N VAL A 59 4.06 9.33 -9.82
CA VAL A 59 2.81 9.75 -10.47
C VAL A 59 2.81 11.25 -10.76
N ILE A 60 3.31 12.07 -9.82
CA ILE A 60 3.42 13.52 -10.00
C ILE A 60 4.42 13.86 -11.12
N LYS A 61 5.61 13.25 -11.10
CA LYS A 61 6.67 13.47 -12.11
C LYS A 61 6.31 13.00 -13.52
N SER A 62 5.37 12.07 -13.65
CA SER A 62 5.03 11.47 -14.94
C SER A 62 4.26 12.43 -15.87
N THR A 63 4.34 12.25 -17.19
CA THR A 63 3.75 13.13 -18.22
C THR A 63 2.28 12.83 -18.58
N ARG A 64 1.65 11.87 -17.89
CA ARG A 64 0.26 11.40 -18.17
C ARG A 64 -0.82 12.44 -17.85
N PRO A 65 -2.02 12.32 -18.46
CA PRO A 65 -3.12 13.24 -18.20
C PRO A 65 -3.51 13.26 -16.71
N PRO A 66 -3.93 14.43 -16.18
CA PRO A 66 -4.17 14.63 -14.75
C PRO A 66 -5.23 13.70 -14.14
N SER A 67 -6.22 13.27 -14.93
CA SER A 67 -7.25 12.30 -14.49
C SER A 67 -6.66 10.94 -14.10
N HIS A 68 -5.70 10.45 -14.87
CA HIS A 68 -5.06 9.16 -14.62
C HIS A 68 -4.09 9.22 -13.44
N LYS A 69 -3.44 10.37 -13.24
CA LYS A 69 -2.63 10.63 -12.03
C LYS A 69 -3.49 10.59 -10.78
N LEU A 70 -4.62 11.28 -10.81
CA LEU A 70 -5.54 11.35 -9.67
C LEU A 70 -6.03 9.95 -9.28
N LEU A 71 -6.41 9.13 -10.27
CA LEU A 71 -6.91 7.78 -10.03
C LEU A 71 -5.86 6.90 -9.34
N TRP A 72 -4.59 6.97 -9.77
CA TRP A 72 -3.50 6.22 -9.13
C TRP A 72 -3.20 6.71 -7.72
N CYS A 73 -3.17 8.02 -7.48
CA CYS A 73 -2.98 8.57 -6.13
C CYS A 73 -4.11 8.14 -5.18
N VAL A 74 -5.37 8.21 -5.62
CA VAL A 74 -6.53 7.81 -4.80
C VAL A 74 -6.50 6.30 -4.50
N LEU A 75 -6.16 5.47 -5.48
CA LEU A 75 -6.08 4.02 -5.30
C LEU A 75 -4.99 3.63 -4.29
N VAL A 76 -3.79 4.20 -4.43
CA VAL A 76 -2.62 3.90 -3.60
C VAL A 76 -2.82 4.40 -2.17
N PHE A 77 -3.40 5.58 -2.01
CA PHE A 77 -3.75 6.14 -0.71
C PHE A 77 -4.79 5.33 0.06
N LEU A 78 -5.83 4.83 -0.63
CA LEU A 78 -6.89 4.03 0.00
C LEU A 78 -6.40 2.62 0.36
N LEU A 79 -5.45 2.09 -0.42
CA LEU A 79 -4.90 0.74 -0.29
C LEU A 79 -3.37 0.80 -0.21
N PRO A 80 -2.76 1.26 0.89
CA PRO A 80 -1.31 1.48 0.96
C PRO A 80 -0.49 0.20 0.78
N VAL A 81 -1.04 -0.96 1.14
CA VAL A 81 -0.35 -2.25 0.96
C VAL A 81 -0.48 -2.78 -0.48
N VAL A 82 -1.70 -2.80 -1.02
CA VAL A 82 -2.01 -3.45 -2.31
C VAL A 82 -1.87 -2.47 -3.49
N GLY A 83 -2.08 -1.19 -3.25
CA GLY A 83 -2.03 -0.11 -4.23
C GLY A 83 -0.67 0.05 -4.91
N PRO A 84 0.46 0.12 -4.18
CA PRO A 84 1.79 0.17 -4.78
C PRO A 84 2.10 -1.06 -5.64
N ILE A 85 1.62 -2.24 -5.23
CA ILE A 85 1.79 -3.50 -5.96
C ILE A 85 1.02 -3.43 -7.29
N LEU A 86 -0.25 -3.01 -7.26
CA LEU A 86 -1.06 -2.81 -8.46
C LEU A 86 -0.48 -1.74 -9.38
N TYR A 87 0.06 -0.65 -8.82
CA TYR A 87 0.74 0.38 -9.57
C TYR A 87 1.98 -0.16 -10.29
N TYR A 88 2.74 -1.04 -9.64
CA TYR A 88 3.92 -1.62 -10.28
C TYR A 88 3.56 -2.53 -11.46
N VAL A 89 2.48 -3.31 -11.36
CA VAL A 89 2.08 -4.29 -12.38
C VAL A 89 1.29 -3.66 -13.54
N PHE A 90 0.32 -2.78 -13.24
CA PHE A 90 -0.66 -2.32 -14.23
C PHE A 90 -0.45 -0.89 -14.72
N SER A 91 0.43 -0.10 -14.10
CA SER A 91 0.55 1.32 -14.43
C SER A 91 1.37 1.62 -15.69
N ASP A 92 1.81 0.58 -16.41
CA ASP A 92 2.62 0.68 -17.64
C ASP A 92 3.72 1.75 -17.51
N ARG A 93 4.50 1.59 -16.41
CA ARG A 93 5.44 2.59 -15.91
C ARG A 93 6.48 2.98 -16.96
N ALA A 94 6.96 2.02 -17.75
CA ALA A 94 7.96 2.23 -18.79
C ALA A 94 7.49 3.19 -19.90
N LYS A 95 6.20 3.14 -20.28
CA LYS A 95 5.65 4.04 -21.32
C LYS A 95 5.42 5.46 -20.82
N HIS A 96 5.14 5.62 -19.53
CA HIS A 96 4.75 6.90 -18.94
C HIS A 96 5.84 7.55 -18.08
N ASN A 97 6.96 6.87 -17.89
CA ASN A 97 8.10 7.34 -17.15
C ASN A 97 9.41 6.91 -17.86
N PRO A 98 9.81 7.61 -18.93
CA PRO A 98 10.97 7.23 -19.74
C PRO A 98 12.29 7.25 -18.94
N GLU A 99 12.38 8.04 -17.86
CA GLU A 99 13.52 8.05 -16.95
C GLU A 99 13.63 6.80 -16.05
N ALA A 100 12.55 6.03 -15.89
CA ALA A 100 12.54 4.85 -15.01
C ALA A 100 13.03 3.55 -15.71
N GLY A 101 13.23 3.58 -17.02
CA GLY A 101 13.46 2.39 -17.85
C GLY A 101 14.86 2.20 -18.43
N GLY A 102 15.83 3.07 -18.12
CA GLY A 102 17.14 3.05 -18.76
C GLY A 102 18.29 2.95 -17.77
N TYR A 103 18.82 1.74 -17.56
CA TYR A 103 20.26 1.64 -17.48
C TYR A 103 20.74 1.64 -18.94
N GLU A 104 21.33 2.74 -19.37
CA GLU A 104 22.12 2.75 -20.60
C GLU A 104 23.11 1.59 -20.47
N GLN A 105 22.94 0.51 -21.23
CA GLN A 105 24.00 -0.49 -21.34
C GLN A 105 25.15 0.21 -22.05
N ILE A 106 26.11 0.71 -21.27
CA ILE A 106 27.39 1.17 -21.80
C ILE A 106 28.04 -0.01 -22.53
N ALA A 107 27.92 0.01 -23.86
CA ALA A 107 28.66 -0.88 -24.76
C ALA A 107 30.08 -0.35 -24.95
#